data_AF-A0A2T3M663-F1
#
_entry.id   AF-A0A2T3M663-F1
#
_cell.length_a   1.000
_cell.length_b   1.000
_cell.length_c   1.000
_cell.angle_alpha   90.00
_cell.angle_beta   90.00
_cell.angle_gamma   90.00
#
_symmetry.space_group_name_H-M   'P 1'
#
loop_
_entity.id
_entity.type
_entity.pdbx_description
1 polymer ?
#
loop_
_entity_poly.entity_id
_entity_poly.type
_entity_poly.pdbx_seq_one_letter_code
_entity_poly.pdbx_strand_id
1 'polypeptide(L)'
;MAEALDDFSKASELLEKEEYFEIYNEENGLKNNYKINPHYKSTVSIKELKKSKPIPFDDKDTLIALRPCNVGQGRWYVYSVITKRSFYTSISDYKWLSEYQSGKMDVVRANDIIHVNLQCNIVKYGNKTLKNINSVITKVHNIERSTFMTEDDQVNLF
;
A
#
# COMPACT_ATOMS: atom_id res chain seq x y z
N MET A 1 -7.17 -12.83 17.09
CA MET A 1 -7.70 -11.67 17.85
C MET A 1 -8.75 -10.91 17.06
N ALA A 2 -8.48 -10.45 15.84
CA ALA A 2 -9.48 -9.79 14.98
C ALA A 2 -10.71 -10.67 14.65
N GLU A 3 -10.46 -11.92 14.27
CA GLU A 3 -11.53 -12.90 13.99
C GLU A 3 -12.34 -13.19 15.25
N ALA A 4 -11.68 -13.38 16.40
CA ALA A 4 -12.35 -13.53 17.68
C ALA A 4 -13.25 -12.32 18.04
N LEU A 5 -12.84 -11.08 17.73
CA LEU A 5 -13.65 -9.87 17.98
C LEU A 5 -14.82 -9.72 17.00
N ASP A 6 -14.67 -10.19 15.77
CA ASP A 6 -15.74 -10.21 14.76
C ASP A 6 -16.78 -11.27 15.09
N ASP A 7 -16.32 -12.48 15.45
CA ASP A 7 -17.17 -13.56 15.95
C ASP A 7 -17.89 -13.13 17.22
N PHE A 8 -17.22 -12.41 18.12
CA PHE A 8 -17.82 -11.85 19.33
C PHE A 8 -18.87 -10.79 19.02
N SER A 9 -18.62 -9.92 18.04
CA SER A 9 -19.60 -8.91 17.60
C SER A 9 -20.84 -9.57 16.98
N LYS A 10 -20.66 -10.62 16.17
CA LYS A 10 -21.77 -11.41 15.59
C LYS A 10 -22.54 -12.18 16.65
N ALA A 11 -21.85 -12.79 17.61
CA ALA A 11 -22.48 -13.48 18.72
C ALA A 11 -23.30 -12.53 19.60
N SER A 12 -22.85 -11.28 19.76
CA SER A 12 -23.58 -10.25 20.50
C SER A 12 -24.89 -9.84 19.80
N GLU A 13 -24.94 -9.86 18.46
CA GLU A 13 -26.17 -9.60 17.68
C GLU A 13 -27.25 -10.70 17.83
N LEU A 14 -26.87 -11.89 18.29
CA LEU A 14 -27.78 -13.01 18.51
C LEU A 14 -28.45 -12.99 19.89
N LEU A 15 -28.04 -12.09 20.79
CA LEU A 15 -28.63 -11.94 22.11
C LEU A 15 -29.97 -11.20 22.05
N GLU A 16 -30.94 -11.68 22.83
CA GLU A 16 -32.18 -10.93 23.03
C GLU A 16 -31.97 -9.70 23.93
N LYS A 17 -32.98 -8.82 23.97
CA LYS A 17 -32.90 -7.48 24.57
C LYS A 17 -32.49 -7.46 26.05
N GLU A 18 -32.71 -8.56 26.77
CA GLU A 18 -32.38 -8.72 28.20
C GLU A 18 -31.20 -9.68 28.45
N GLU A 19 -30.67 -10.30 27.39
CA GLU A 19 -29.54 -11.22 27.51
C GLU A 19 -28.21 -10.46 27.41
N TYR A 20 -27.23 -10.88 28.20
CA TYR A 20 -25.89 -10.29 28.20
C TYR A 20 -24.83 -11.33 28.55
N PHE A 21 -23.62 -11.09 28.08
CA PHE A 21 -22.45 -11.87 28.48
C PHE A 21 -21.78 -11.26 29.71
N GLU A 22 -21.37 -12.12 30.65
CA GLU A 22 -20.46 -11.75 31.73
C GLU A 22 -19.11 -12.41 31.48
N ILE A 23 -18.06 -11.60 31.41
CA ILE A 23 -16.70 -12.12 31.43
C ILE A 23 -16.23 -12.18 32.87
N TYR A 24 -15.92 -13.39 33.30
CA TYR A 24 -15.24 -13.67 34.55
C TYR A 24 -13.74 -13.72 34.28
N ASN A 25 -13.00 -12.80 34.90
CA ASN A 25 -11.55 -12.87 34.93
C ASN A 25 -11.10 -12.98 36.39
N GLU A 26 -10.47 -14.10 36.75
CA GLU A 26 -9.85 -14.29 38.06
C GLU A 26 -8.36 -13.97 37.93
N GLU A 27 -8.01 -12.70 38.17
CA GLU A 27 -6.63 -12.29 38.42
C GLU A 27 -6.49 -11.89 39.90
N ASN A 28 -5.55 -12.53 40.61
CA ASN A 28 -5.19 -12.24 42.00
C ASN A 28 -6.36 -12.26 43.01
N GLY A 29 -7.34 -13.15 42.84
CA GLY A 29 -8.45 -13.33 43.80
C GLY A 29 -9.51 -12.24 43.79
N LEU A 30 -9.38 -11.23 42.91
CA LEU A 30 -10.41 -10.22 42.67
C LEU A 30 -11.29 -10.67 41.50
N LYS A 31 -12.54 -11.02 41.79
CA LYS A 31 -13.55 -11.27 40.77
C LYS A 31 -14.01 -9.96 40.15
N ASN A 32 -13.45 -9.62 39.00
CA ASN A 32 -13.96 -8.53 38.18
C ASN A 32 -15.00 -9.07 37.20
N ASN A 33 -16.26 -8.70 37.42
CA ASN A 33 -17.36 -9.03 36.53
C ASN A 33 -17.56 -7.89 35.54
N TYR A 34 -17.25 -8.14 34.27
CA TYR A 34 -17.53 -7.18 33.19
C TYR A 34 -18.79 -7.61 32.45
N LYS A 35 -19.85 -6.81 32.58
CA LYS A 35 -21.05 -6.95 31.75
C LYS A 35 -20.77 -6.35 30.39
N ILE A 36 -20.88 -7.17 29.35
CA ILE A 36 -20.69 -6.72 27.99
C ILE A 36 -22.00 -6.22 27.43
N ASN A 37 -21.95 -5.04 26.81
CA ASN A 37 -23.09 -4.47 26.10
C ASN A 37 -23.47 -5.40 24.92
N PRO A 38 -24.70 -5.93 24.84
CA PRO A 38 -25.14 -6.77 23.73
C PRO A 38 -25.08 -6.08 22.36
N HIS A 39 -25.05 -4.74 22.35
CA HIS A 39 -24.94 -3.94 21.14
C HIS A 39 -23.48 -3.57 20.80
N TYR A 40 -22.51 -4.21 21.45
CA TYR A 40 -21.10 -3.98 21.16
C TYR A 40 -20.77 -4.43 19.73
N LYS A 41 -20.21 -3.49 18.96
CA LYS A 41 -19.60 -3.78 17.66
C LYS A 41 -18.15 -3.36 17.70
N SER A 42 -17.24 -4.28 17.36
CA SER A 42 -15.85 -3.92 17.14
C SER A 42 -15.77 -2.86 16.02
N THR A 43 -15.25 -1.68 16.35
CA THR A 43 -14.97 -0.62 15.38
C THR A 43 -13.71 -0.91 14.56
N VAL A 44 -12.94 -1.93 14.94
CA VAL A 44 -11.68 -2.27 14.30
C VAL A 44 -11.94 -3.16 13.09
N SER A 45 -11.60 -2.65 11.90
CA SER A 45 -11.72 -3.41 10.66
C SER A 45 -10.72 -4.56 10.62
N ILE A 46 -11.19 -5.79 10.37
CA ILE A 46 -10.34 -6.97 10.15
C ILE A 46 -9.33 -6.71 9.02
N LYS A 47 -9.71 -5.92 8.01
CA LYS A 47 -8.82 -5.54 6.88
C LYS A 47 -7.67 -4.64 7.33
N GLU A 48 -7.84 -3.87 8.40
CA GLU A 48 -6.79 -3.01 8.97
C GLU A 48 -5.87 -3.79 9.89
N LEU A 49 -6.42 -4.74 10.67
CA LEU A 49 -5.63 -5.64 11.52
C LEU A 49 -4.82 -6.68 10.74
N LYS A 50 -5.22 -7.03 9.51
CA LYS A 50 -4.48 -7.94 8.62
C LYS A 50 -3.34 -7.28 7.83
N LYS A 51 -3.13 -5.97 7.97
CA LYS A 51 -1.96 -5.29 7.38
C LYS A 51 -0.77 -5.46 8.31
N SER A 52 0.33 -6.00 7.81
CA SER A 52 1.59 -5.95 8.57
C SER A 52 1.99 -4.50 8.83
N LYS A 53 2.81 -4.27 9.86
CA LYS A 53 3.46 -2.98 10.06
C LYS A 53 4.14 -2.55 8.75
N PRO A 54 3.88 -1.34 8.24
CA PRO A 54 4.53 -0.86 7.02
C PRO A 54 6.04 -0.83 7.20
N ILE A 55 6.76 -1.38 6.23
CA ILE A 55 8.22 -1.30 6.17
C ILE A 55 8.55 -0.10 5.27
N PRO A 56 9.15 0.98 5.81
CA PRO A 56 9.52 2.12 5.01
C PRO A 56 10.66 1.73 4.05
N PHE A 57 10.57 2.22 2.82
CA PHE A 57 11.62 2.17 1.81
C PHE A 57 11.88 3.60 1.35
N ASP A 58 13.13 4.05 1.50
CA ASP A 58 13.59 5.38 1.10
C ASP A 58 15.02 5.24 0.58
N ASP A 59 15.13 4.91 -0.71
CA ASP A 59 16.42 4.72 -1.35
C ASP A 59 16.32 4.97 -2.87
N LYS A 60 17.46 4.90 -3.55
CA LYS A 60 17.54 4.89 -5.00
C LYS A 60 16.84 3.65 -5.56
N ASP A 61 16.13 3.84 -6.67
CA ASP A 61 15.52 2.75 -7.43
C ASP A 61 15.63 3.03 -8.93
N THR A 62 15.54 1.96 -9.70
CA THR A 62 15.40 2.00 -11.15
C THR A 62 13.97 1.57 -11.48
N LEU A 63 13.22 2.47 -12.10
CA LEU A 63 11.83 2.26 -12.46
C LEU A 63 11.69 2.10 -13.97
N ILE A 64 10.81 1.21 -14.40
CA ILE A 64 10.37 1.11 -15.79
C ILE A 64 9.02 1.82 -15.89
N ALA A 65 8.93 2.81 -16.78
CA ALA A 65 7.70 3.54 -17.02
C ALA A 65 6.68 2.64 -17.75
N LEU A 66 5.60 2.21 -17.10
CA LEU A 66 4.57 1.41 -17.76
C LEU A 66 3.47 2.30 -18.34
N ARG A 67 3.01 3.29 -17.56
CA ARG A 67 2.05 4.32 -17.99
C ARG A 67 2.49 5.68 -17.43
N PRO A 68 3.30 6.45 -18.18
CA PRO A 68 3.66 7.80 -17.79
C PRO A 68 2.43 8.72 -17.82
N CYS A 69 2.40 9.72 -16.95
CA CYS A 69 1.30 10.67 -16.85
C CYS A 69 1.81 12.11 -16.99
N ASN A 70 1.27 12.86 -17.96
CA ASN A 70 1.68 14.24 -18.25
C ASN A 70 0.69 15.31 -17.72
N VAL A 71 -0.25 14.94 -16.85
CA VAL A 71 -1.30 15.84 -16.39
C VAL A 71 -1.17 16.10 -14.90
N GLY A 72 -0.83 17.35 -14.53
CA GLY A 72 -0.81 17.82 -13.14
C GLY A 72 0.02 16.94 -12.20
N GLN A 73 -0.51 16.58 -11.04
CA GLN A 73 0.15 15.63 -10.12
C GLN A 73 -0.35 14.19 -10.32
N GLY A 74 -0.72 13.85 -11.57
CA GLY A 74 -1.20 12.52 -11.94
C GLY A 74 -0.20 11.43 -11.58
N ARG A 75 -0.72 10.27 -11.18
CA ARG A 75 0.10 9.14 -10.76
C ARG A 75 0.60 8.35 -11.97
N TRP A 76 1.87 8.04 -11.97
CA TRP A 76 2.53 7.19 -12.95
C TRP A 76 2.37 5.73 -12.54
N TYR A 77 2.10 4.85 -13.49
CA TYR A 77 2.21 3.41 -13.27
C TYR A 77 3.60 2.95 -13.68
N VAL A 78 4.34 2.37 -12.75
CA VAL A 78 5.76 2.02 -12.91
C VAL A 78 6.02 0.61 -12.39
N TYR A 79 7.08 -0.01 -12.89
CA TYR A 79 7.65 -1.23 -12.32
C TYR A 79 8.99 -0.93 -11.65
N SER A 80 9.15 -1.31 -10.39
CA SER A 80 10.41 -1.17 -9.64
C SER A 80 11.29 -2.38 -9.85
N VAL A 81 12.53 -2.15 -10.28
CA VAL A 81 13.52 -3.21 -10.51
C VAL A 81 14.04 -3.77 -9.19
N ILE A 82 14.12 -2.96 -8.12
CA ILE A 82 14.55 -3.43 -6.79
C ILE A 82 13.46 -4.25 -6.12
N THR A 83 12.23 -3.73 -6.09
CA THR A 83 11.12 -4.38 -5.37
C THR A 83 10.40 -5.44 -6.20
N LYS A 84 10.69 -5.51 -7.52
CA LYS A 84 10.09 -6.42 -8.51
C LYS A 84 8.57 -6.32 -8.57
N ARG A 85 8.03 -5.10 -8.49
CA ARG A 85 6.58 -4.84 -8.38
C ARG A 85 6.16 -3.65 -9.20
N SER A 86 4.93 -3.74 -9.72
CA SER A 86 4.25 -2.62 -10.37
C SER A 86 3.34 -1.88 -9.40
N PHE A 87 3.37 -0.55 -9.42
CA PHE A 87 2.54 0.28 -8.57
C PHE A 87 2.35 1.69 -9.14
N TYR A 88 1.40 2.42 -8.56
CA TYR A 88 1.21 3.84 -8.85
C TYR A 88 2.08 4.71 -7.94
N THR A 89 2.73 5.70 -8.52
CA THR A 89 3.60 6.66 -7.80
C THR A 89 3.35 8.07 -8.28
N SER A 90 3.48 9.06 -7.39
CA SER A 90 3.47 10.48 -7.76
C SER A 90 4.88 11.04 -7.79
N ILE A 91 5.14 12.05 -8.63
CA ILE A 91 6.43 12.72 -8.68
C ILE A 91 6.34 14.01 -7.86
N SER A 92 7.20 14.14 -6.85
CA SER A 92 7.32 15.33 -5.99
C SER A 92 8.55 16.19 -6.33
N ASP A 93 9.36 15.77 -7.29
CA ASP A 93 10.39 16.59 -7.90
C ASP A 93 9.73 17.67 -8.79
N TYR A 94 9.27 18.75 -8.16
CA TYR A 94 8.47 19.78 -8.82
C TYR A 94 9.22 20.49 -9.96
N LYS A 95 10.54 20.65 -9.82
CA LYS A 95 11.36 21.27 -10.86
C LYS A 95 11.37 20.38 -12.10
N TRP A 96 11.72 19.11 -11.91
CA TRP A 96 11.72 18.13 -13.01
C TRP A 96 10.32 17.98 -13.62
N LEU A 97 9.28 17.86 -12.79
CA LEU A 97 7.90 17.69 -13.26
C LEU A 97 7.42 18.89 -14.08
N SER A 98 7.79 20.12 -13.69
CA SER A 98 7.47 21.33 -14.45
C SER A 98 8.18 21.37 -15.81
N GLU A 99 9.44 20.95 -15.88
CA GLU A 99 10.19 20.87 -17.14
C GLU A 99 9.58 19.81 -18.08
N TYR A 100 9.21 18.65 -17.53
CA TYR A 100 8.50 17.57 -18.23
C TYR A 100 7.15 18.05 -18.81
N GLN A 101 6.31 18.68 -17.98
CA GLN A 101 4.97 19.11 -18.37
C GLN A 101 4.95 20.28 -19.35
N SER A 102 5.98 21.13 -19.30
CA SER A 102 6.12 22.24 -20.25
C SER A 102 6.72 21.81 -21.59
N GLY A 103 7.07 20.53 -21.77
CA GLY A 103 7.70 20.02 -22.99
C GLY A 103 9.13 20.55 -23.20
N LYS A 104 9.77 21.09 -22.15
CA LYS A 104 11.17 21.55 -22.19
C LYS A 104 12.17 20.42 -22.13
N MET A 105 11.69 19.21 -21.83
CA MET A 105 12.45 17.98 -21.92
C MET A 105 11.70 16.94 -22.73
N ASP A 106 12.47 15.95 -23.15
CA ASP A 106 12.02 14.79 -23.87
C ASP A 106 10.88 14.03 -23.15
N VAL A 107 9.86 13.65 -23.93
CA VAL A 107 8.71 12.91 -23.40
C VAL A 107 9.16 11.51 -23.00
N VAL A 108 8.88 11.11 -21.76
CA VAL A 108 9.03 9.72 -21.27
C VAL A 108 7.98 8.82 -21.92
N ARG A 109 8.44 7.72 -22.51
CA ARG A 109 7.62 6.72 -23.19
C ARG A 109 7.39 5.52 -22.28
N ALA A 110 6.46 4.66 -22.67
CA ALA A 110 6.38 3.34 -22.07
C ALA A 110 7.70 2.58 -22.28
N ASN A 111 8.09 1.80 -21.29
CA ASN A 111 9.34 1.03 -21.17
C ASN A 111 10.63 1.84 -21.01
N ASP A 112 10.58 3.17 -20.99
CA ASP A 112 11.76 3.96 -20.62
C ASP A 112 12.18 3.65 -19.17
N ILE A 113 13.49 3.65 -18.96
CA ILE A 113 14.10 3.39 -17.66
C ILE A 113 14.34 4.73 -16.97
N ILE A 114 13.92 4.84 -15.71
CA ILE A 114 14.00 6.06 -14.91
C ILE A 114 14.78 5.76 -13.64
N HIS A 115 15.88 6.47 -13.42
CA HIS A 115 16.67 6.39 -12.19
C HIS A 115 16.19 7.46 -11.22
N VAL A 116 15.75 7.05 -10.03
CA VAL A 116 15.08 7.93 -9.08
C VAL A 116 15.52 7.70 -7.64
N ASN A 117 15.21 8.65 -6.76
CA ASN A 117 14.99 8.35 -5.35
C ASN A 117 13.51 8.05 -5.14
N LEU A 118 13.21 6.89 -4.56
CA LEU A 118 11.86 6.40 -4.32
C LEU A 118 11.60 6.31 -2.81
N GLN A 119 10.55 6.98 -2.37
CA GLN A 119 9.97 6.80 -1.05
C GLN A 119 8.67 6.00 -1.17
N CYS A 120 8.54 4.89 -0.44
CA CYS A 120 7.28 4.17 -0.34
C CYS A 120 7.21 3.35 0.95
N ASN A 121 6.02 2.86 1.28
CA ASN A 121 5.83 1.88 2.32
C ASN A 121 5.52 0.52 1.71
N ILE A 122 6.24 -0.51 2.13
CA ILE A 122 5.98 -1.90 1.74
C ILE A 122 5.08 -2.52 2.81
N VAL A 123 3.86 -2.89 2.42
CA VAL A 123 2.88 -3.52 3.31
C VAL A 123 2.56 -4.92 2.83
N LYS A 124 2.57 -5.88 3.75
CA LYS A 124 2.09 -7.25 3.50
C LYS A 124 0.59 -7.29 3.77
N TYR A 125 -0.17 -7.72 2.76
CA TYR A 125 -1.60 -7.99 2.90
C TYR A 125 -1.81 -9.49 3.09
N GLY A 126 -2.14 -9.91 4.31
CA GLY A 126 -2.30 -11.33 4.66
C GLY A 126 -1.03 -12.15 4.39
N ASN A 127 -1.17 -13.36 3.85
CA ASN A 127 -0.04 -14.27 3.64
C ASN A 127 0.65 -14.18 2.27
N LYS A 128 0.13 -13.44 1.29
CA LYS A 128 0.52 -13.68 -0.11
C LYS A 128 1.11 -12.50 -0.89
N THR A 129 0.86 -11.24 -0.55
CA THR A 129 1.29 -10.16 -1.44
C THR A 129 1.83 -8.93 -0.70
N LEU A 130 3.07 -8.58 -1.03
CA LEU A 130 3.69 -7.31 -0.68
C LEU A 130 3.25 -6.26 -1.69
N LYS A 131 2.86 -5.08 -1.21
CA LYS A 131 2.49 -3.94 -2.05
C LYS A 131 3.23 -2.70 -1.61
N ASN A 132 3.67 -1.92 -2.59
CA ASN A 132 4.18 -0.57 -2.39
C ASN A 132 2.95 0.36 -2.30
N ILE A 133 2.84 1.09 -1.19
CA ILE A 133 1.80 2.10 -0.97
C ILE A 133 2.44 3.44 -0.62
N ASN A 134 1.69 4.53 -0.78
CA ASN A 134 2.17 5.90 -0.55
C ASN A 134 3.50 6.16 -1.28
N SER A 135 3.60 5.66 -2.51
CA SER A 135 4.83 5.78 -3.29
C SER A 135 4.95 7.18 -3.88
N VAL A 136 6.13 7.77 -3.70
CA VAL A 136 6.51 9.08 -4.19
C VAL A 136 7.94 9.02 -4.74
N ILE A 137 8.13 9.51 -5.96
CA ILE A 137 9.44 9.81 -6.51
C ILE A 137 9.85 11.19 -5.98
N THR A 138 10.91 11.23 -5.17
CA THR A 138 11.40 12.49 -4.57
C THR A 138 12.40 13.21 -5.43
N LYS A 139 13.11 12.48 -6.30
CA LYS A 139 14.07 13.05 -7.23
C LYS A 139 14.21 12.16 -8.46
N VAL A 140 14.22 12.77 -9.65
CA VAL A 140 14.57 12.08 -10.90
C VAL A 140 16.01 12.42 -11.25
N HIS A 141 16.86 11.40 -11.43
CA HIS A 141 18.28 11.58 -11.74
C HIS A 141 18.58 11.47 -13.22
N ASN A 142 18.01 10.46 -13.89
CA ASN A 142 18.27 10.19 -15.29
C ASN A 142 17.11 9.40 -15.92
N ILE A 143 16.95 9.53 -17.24
CA ILE A 143 16.04 8.71 -18.04
C ILE A 143 16.83 8.11 -19.19
N GLU A 144 16.79 6.78 -19.29
CA GLU A 144 17.40 6.02 -20.37
C GLU A 144 16.30 5.53 -21.31
N ARG A 145 16.51 5.77 -22.60
CA ARG A 145 15.59 5.27 -23.63
C ARG A 145 15.73 3.77 -23.71
N SER A 146 14.58 3.08 -23.67
CA SER A 146 14.56 1.67 -24.07
C SER A 146 15.02 1.57 -25.51
N THR A 147 16.21 1.00 -25.73
CA THR A 147 16.59 0.46 -27.03
C THR A 147 15.75 -0.79 -27.22
N PHE A 148 14.69 -0.70 -28.03
CA PHE A 148 13.77 -1.77 -28.45
C PHE A 148 13.93 -3.08 -27.68
N MET A 149 13.21 -3.20 -26.56
CA MET A 149 13.01 -4.51 -25.93
C MET A 149 12.32 -5.43 -26.94
N THR A 150 12.97 -6.54 -27.28
CA THR A 150 12.40 -7.61 -28.10
C THR A 150 11.08 -8.10 -27.50
N GLU A 151 10.17 -8.63 -28.32
CA GLU A 151 8.84 -9.06 -27.88
C GLU A 151 8.88 -10.02 -26.67
N ASP A 152 9.95 -10.82 -26.55
CA ASP A 152 10.20 -11.75 -25.44
C ASP A 152 10.42 -11.07 -24.08
N ASP A 153 10.96 -9.85 -24.05
CA ASP A 153 11.17 -9.10 -22.81
C ASP A 153 9.86 -8.50 -22.29
N GLN A 154 8.91 -8.21 -23.19
CA GLN A 154 7.59 -7.65 -22.83
C GLN A 154 6.69 -8.72 -22.20
N VAL A 155 6.76 -9.97 -22.67
CA VAL A 155 5.95 -11.07 -22.13
C VAL A 155 6.34 -11.43 -20.70
N ASN A 156 7.62 -11.23 -20.32
CA ASN A 156 8.11 -11.52 -18.97
C ASN A 156 7.82 -10.41 -17.94
N LEU A 157 7.19 -9.30 -18.34
CA LEU A 157 6.83 -8.18 -17.47
C LEU A 157 5.37 -8.23 -16.96
N PHE A 158 4.56 -9.21 -17.40
CA PHE A 158 3.14 -9.36 -17.04
C PHE A 158 2.84 -10.65 -16.27
#